data_AF-A0AA96JVP5-F1
#
_entry.id   AF-A0AA96JVP5-F1
#
_cell.length_a   1.000
_cell.length_b   1.000
_cell.length_c   1.000
_cell.angle_alpha   90.00
_cell.angle_beta   90.00
_cell.angle_gamma   90.00
#
_symmetry.space_group_name_H-M   'P 1'
#
loop_
_entity.id
_entity.type
_entity.pdbx_description
1 polymer ?
#
loop_
_entity_poly.entity_id
_entity_poly.type
_entity_poly.pdbx_seq_one_letter_code
_entity_poly.pdbx_strand_id
1 'polypeptide(L)'
;MVQPITHHHRPYAKPTNVLNVFLLFFLLPHCASTPPASNLPPSESDLNLLGKAALCQTKTEVQTGWLQSVGQESPWGGGTEVFRETSSPKKHAQWFMFNEDQTLVGVITVFPRGLALEDYPKLRHTLSQLPPAREFFYHSSQLLKEQTPDSGTLHRTGEATTTHQYFMRHTQGKQDQLVMAVFVLDPYETLLDGSQSKFLSYVEGPDHPGKDLPSIKGQLGSETEFLGLQQFARGEIALFASCGNKQPEIAIDAYQKAIQYGLSDPKQLAEAHHRLGLALRNMGRVPEAATALEQALTIQPYSAVILNSYGSVLAQLGKVPKAIETYERALSLQPNYAQARFNLAEAYEVHNPKRAIQEYETFLILAGDNPEEMTKIDLAKGRIQTLQGGSRQ
;
A
#
# COMPACT_ATOMS: atom_id res chain seq x y z
N MET A 1 -29.59 2.94 33.24
CA MET A 1 -29.40 2.02 34.39
C MET A 1 -29.96 0.66 34.01
N VAL A 2 -29.12 -0.26 33.52
CA VAL A 2 -29.39 -1.72 33.50
C VAL A 2 -28.02 -2.41 33.59
N GLN A 3 -27.94 -3.40 34.48
CA GLN A 3 -26.73 -4.07 34.98
C GLN A 3 -26.16 -5.14 34.01
N PRO A 4 -24.86 -5.49 34.14
CA PRO A 4 -24.23 -6.57 33.40
C PRO A 4 -24.41 -7.93 34.09
N ILE A 5 -24.64 -8.99 33.31
CA ILE A 5 -24.70 -10.38 33.78
C ILE A 5 -23.30 -10.99 33.70
N THR A 6 -22.74 -11.30 34.88
CA THR A 6 -21.54 -12.12 35.08
C THR A 6 -21.91 -13.59 35.10
N HIS A 7 -21.33 -14.42 34.24
CA HIS A 7 -21.43 -15.87 34.36
C HIS A 7 -20.29 -16.44 35.22
N HIS A 8 -20.69 -17.16 36.26
CA HIS A 8 -19.85 -17.88 37.21
C HIS A 8 -19.12 -19.06 36.58
N HIS A 9 -17.83 -19.19 36.93
CA HIS A 9 -17.08 -20.44 36.85
C HIS A 9 -17.48 -21.40 37.99
N ARG A 10 -17.65 -22.68 37.67
CA ARG A 10 -17.14 -23.77 38.53
C ARG A 10 -16.62 -24.97 37.70
N PRO A 11 -15.64 -25.72 38.25
CA PRO A 11 -14.75 -26.63 37.50
C PRO A 11 -15.06 -28.11 37.76
N TYR A 12 -14.68 -29.03 36.86
CA TYR A 12 -14.42 -30.46 37.17
C TYR A 12 -13.56 -31.08 36.06
N ALA A 13 -12.28 -31.38 36.34
CA ALA A 13 -11.67 -32.70 36.57
C ALA A 13 -11.26 -33.52 35.32
N LYS A 14 -9.94 -33.79 35.21
CA LYS A 14 -9.32 -34.88 34.42
C LYS A 14 -9.36 -36.19 35.24
N PRO A 15 -9.23 -37.40 34.64
CA PRO A 15 -7.90 -37.97 34.36
C PRO A 15 -7.76 -38.91 33.13
N THR A 16 -6.51 -39.03 32.65
CA THR A 16 -5.83 -40.17 31.96
C THR A 16 -6.40 -40.66 30.60
N ASN A 17 -5.65 -41.03 29.55
CA ASN A 17 -4.28 -41.51 29.41
C ASN A 17 -3.86 -41.50 27.91
N VAL A 18 -2.56 -41.28 27.64
CA VAL A 18 -1.73 -41.71 26.47
C VAL A 18 -2.18 -41.40 25.03
N LEU A 19 -1.50 -40.45 24.36
CA LEU A 19 -0.78 -40.72 23.10
C LEU A 19 0.25 -39.61 22.82
N ASN A 20 1.53 -39.99 22.76
CA ASN A 20 2.61 -39.14 22.27
C ASN A 20 2.37 -38.85 20.78
N VAL A 21 2.03 -37.60 20.45
CA VAL A 21 2.13 -37.09 19.08
C VAL A 21 3.09 -35.90 19.13
N PHE A 22 4.27 -36.11 18.56
CA PHE A 22 5.21 -35.05 18.21
C PHE A 22 4.49 -34.10 17.24
N LEU A 23 4.05 -32.93 17.74
CA LEU A 23 3.66 -31.81 16.89
C LEU A 23 4.94 -31.18 16.35
N LEU A 24 5.30 -31.57 15.13
CA LEU A 24 6.15 -30.77 14.25
C LEU A 24 5.46 -29.41 14.06
N PHE A 25 5.89 -28.41 14.81
CA PHE A 25 5.65 -27.01 14.47
C PHE A 25 6.39 -26.73 13.17
N PHE A 26 5.70 -26.82 12.04
CA PHE A 26 6.15 -26.17 10.82
C PHE A 26 6.09 -24.66 11.08
N LEU A 27 7.26 -24.09 11.38
CA LEU A 27 7.50 -22.66 11.37
C LEU A 27 7.23 -22.14 9.96
N LEU A 28 6.06 -21.54 9.74
CA LEU A 28 5.81 -20.77 8.53
C LEU A 28 6.74 -19.55 8.55
N PRO A 29 7.55 -19.32 7.50
CA PRO A 29 8.46 -18.20 7.44
C PRO A 29 7.66 -16.90 7.37
N HIS A 30 7.79 -16.05 8.39
CA HIS A 30 7.33 -14.67 8.35
C HIS A 30 8.12 -13.93 7.26
N CYS A 31 7.46 -13.64 6.15
CA CYS A 31 7.97 -12.72 5.13
C CYS A 31 7.98 -11.30 5.70
N ALA A 32 9.14 -10.82 6.13
CA ALA A 32 9.42 -9.39 6.18
C ALA A 32 10.10 -9.02 4.85
N SER A 33 9.27 -8.89 3.82
CA SER A 33 9.58 -8.19 2.58
C SER A 33 9.08 -6.75 2.70
N THR A 34 9.62 -5.85 1.88
CA THR A 34 8.87 -4.70 1.35
C THR A 34 7.41 -5.10 1.13
N PRO A 35 6.41 -4.23 1.39
CA PRO A 35 5.03 -4.59 1.08
C PRO A 35 5.04 -5.11 -0.35
N PRO A 36 4.72 -6.40 -0.58
CA PRO A 36 4.72 -6.91 -1.94
C PRO A 36 3.79 -6.00 -2.73
N ALA A 37 4.12 -5.74 -4.00
CA ALA A 37 3.11 -5.24 -4.92
C ALA A 37 1.87 -6.08 -4.66
N SER A 38 0.74 -5.41 -4.43
CA SER A 38 -0.50 -6.13 -4.24
C SER A 38 -0.70 -6.90 -5.54
N ASN A 39 -0.35 -8.19 -5.55
CA ASN A 39 -0.58 -9.07 -6.70
C ASN A 39 -2.06 -9.41 -6.70
N LEU A 40 -2.86 -8.34 -6.81
CA LEU A 40 -4.26 -8.45 -7.09
C LEU A 40 -4.39 -9.18 -8.41
N PRO A 41 -5.43 -10.01 -8.58
CA PRO A 41 -5.68 -10.63 -9.86
C PRO A 41 -5.77 -9.54 -10.94
N PRO A 42 -5.26 -9.78 -12.16
CA PRO A 42 -5.28 -8.79 -13.24
C PRO A 42 -6.68 -8.24 -13.49
N SER A 43 -6.75 -6.96 -13.85
CA SER A 43 -8.00 -6.21 -13.88
C SER A 43 -8.55 -6.03 -15.30
N GLU A 44 -9.09 -7.10 -15.88
CA GLU A 44 -9.76 -6.97 -17.18
C GLU A 44 -11.14 -6.34 -17.04
N SER A 45 -11.41 -5.31 -17.86
CA SER A 45 -12.70 -4.64 -17.90
C SER A 45 -12.96 -4.04 -19.28
N ASP A 46 -14.17 -4.24 -19.78
CA ASP A 46 -14.74 -3.51 -20.92
C ASP A 46 -15.51 -2.25 -20.47
N LEU A 47 -15.60 -2.02 -19.16
CA LEU A 47 -16.14 -0.80 -18.59
C LEU A 47 -15.07 0.30 -18.60
N ASN A 48 -15.18 1.21 -19.56
CA ASN A 48 -14.26 2.33 -19.67
C ASN A 48 -14.76 3.57 -18.89
N LEU A 49 -14.33 3.69 -17.62
CA LEU A 49 -14.67 4.83 -16.76
C LEU A 49 -13.67 5.98 -16.83
N LEU A 50 -12.42 5.67 -17.18
CA LEU A 50 -11.37 6.67 -17.33
C LEU A 50 -11.40 7.32 -18.73
N GLY A 51 -12.17 6.78 -19.68
CA GLY A 51 -12.17 7.24 -21.06
C GLY A 51 -10.81 6.98 -21.73
N LYS A 52 -10.09 8.06 -22.05
CA LYS A 52 -8.68 7.99 -22.47
C LYS A 52 -7.71 8.46 -21.37
N ALA A 53 -8.22 8.83 -20.19
CA ALA A 53 -7.37 9.16 -19.07
C ALA A 53 -6.68 7.92 -18.53
N ALA A 54 -5.48 8.14 -18.01
CA ALA A 54 -4.80 7.18 -17.16
C ALA A 54 -4.44 7.88 -15.85
N LEU A 55 -4.35 7.11 -14.77
CA LEU A 55 -3.67 7.59 -13.57
C LEU A 55 -2.26 8.06 -13.93
N CYS A 56 -1.67 8.90 -13.09
CA CYS A 56 -0.38 9.58 -13.33
C CYS A 56 -0.37 10.70 -14.38
N GLN A 57 -1.46 10.94 -15.11
CA GLN A 57 -1.57 12.13 -15.96
C GLN A 57 -1.69 13.41 -15.13
N THR A 58 -1.17 14.50 -15.65
CA THR A 58 -1.35 15.83 -15.07
C THR A 58 -2.79 16.32 -15.23
N LYS A 59 -3.22 17.20 -14.33
CA LYS A 59 -4.53 17.86 -14.41
C LYS A 59 -4.76 18.54 -15.75
N THR A 60 -3.73 19.19 -16.30
CA THR A 60 -3.80 19.83 -17.61
C THR A 60 -4.03 18.82 -18.74
N GLU A 61 -3.36 17.67 -18.74
CA GLU A 61 -3.59 16.61 -19.75
C GLU A 61 -5.00 16.04 -19.65
N VAL A 62 -5.49 15.82 -18.42
CA VAL A 62 -6.86 15.35 -18.17
C VAL A 62 -7.89 16.37 -18.68
N GLN A 63 -7.69 17.65 -18.37
CA GLN A 63 -8.57 18.76 -18.76
C GLN A 63 -8.60 18.99 -20.28
N THR A 64 -7.43 19.04 -20.92
CA THR A 64 -7.29 19.28 -22.37
C THR A 64 -7.74 18.07 -23.20
N GLY A 65 -7.64 16.87 -22.65
CA GLY A 65 -8.10 15.65 -23.31
C GLY A 65 -9.62 15.51 -23.28
N TRP A 66 -10.15 14.99 -22.18
CA TRP A 66 -11.50 14.43 -22.14
C TRP A 66 -12.42 15.07 -21.09
N LEU A 67 -11.86 15.84 -20.14
CA LEU A 67 -12.69 16.60 -19.22
C LEU A 67 -13.47 17.70 -19.97
N GLN A 68 -12.87 18.32 -20.99
CA GLN A 68 -13.39 19.26 -22.03
C GLN A 68 -14.33 20.41 -21.58
N SER A 69 -14.77 20.45 -20.33
CA SER A 69 -15.66 21.43 -19.71
C SER A 69 -15.32 21.54 -18.22
N VAL A 70 -15.63 22.69 -17.63
CA VAL A 70 -15.31 23.03 -16.24
C VAL A 70 -16.11 22.12 -15.30
N GLY A 71 -15.45 21.10 -14.74
CA GLY A 71 -15.97 20.38 -13.57
C GLY A 71 -15.97 21.30 -12.34
N GLN A 72 -16.79 20.98 -11.34
CA GLN A 72 -16.78 21.73 -10.09
C GLN A 72 -15.52 21.35 -9.30
N GLU A 73 -14.60 22.30 -9.12
CA GLU A 73 -13.37 22.07 -8.37
C GLU A 73 -13.54 22.44 -6.90
N SER A 74 -12.97 21.61 -6.02
CA SER A 74 -12.91 21.85 -4.58
C SER A 74 -11.55 21.42 -4.02
N PRO A 75 -11.09 22.00 -2.90
CA PRO A 75 -9.88 21.53 -2.21
C PRO A 75 -10.02 20.08 -1.73
N TRP A 76 -8.95 19.30 -1.86
CA TRP A 76 -8.85 17.95 -1.31
C TRP A 76 -7.50 17.76 -0.63
N GLY A 77 -7.43 18.13 0.65
CA GLY A 77 -6.17 18.25 1.38
C GLY A 77 -5.24 19.27 0.73
N GLY A 78 -4.00 18.87 0.44
CA GLY A 78 -3.03 19.65 -0.34
C GLY A 78 -3.26 19.59 -1.85
N GLY A 79 -4.22 18.77 -2.31
CA GLY A 79 -4.56 18.58 -3.72
C GLY A 79 -5.90 19.21 -4.11
N THR A 80 -6.45 18.75 -5.24
CA THR A 80 -7.74 19.21 -5.77
C THR A 80 -8.62 18.03 -6.14
N GLU A 81 -9.90 18.11 -5.81
CA GLU A 81 -10.92 17.25 -6.41
C GLU A 81 -11.66 17.99 -7.51
N VAL A 82 -11.94 17.30 -8.61
CA VAL A 82 -12.80 17.82 -9.69
C VAL A 82 -14.01 16.90 -9.83
N PHE A 83 -15.18 17.46 -9.62
CA PHE A 83 -16.45 16.75 -9.72
C PHE A 83 -17.11 16.97 -11.08
N ARG A 84 -17.68 15.90 -11.65
CA ARG A 84 -18.47 15.94 -12.87
C ARG A 84 -19.68 15.02 -12.76
N GLU A 85 -20.84 15.52 -13.19
CA GLU A 85 -22.01 14.71 -13.46
C GLU A 85 -22.22 14.63 -14.98
N THR A 86 -22.46 13.43 -15.52
CA THR A 86 -22.73 13.26 -16.96
C THR A 86 -24.22 13.14 -17.23
N SER A 87 -24.69 13.88 -18.24
CA SER A 87 -26.05 13.79 -18.77
C SER A 87 -26.18 12.55 -19.67
N SER A 88 -26.31 11.38 -19.04
CA SER A 88 -26.55 10.09 -19.70
C SER A 88 -27.84 9.45 -19.17
N PRO A 89 -28.53 8.59 -19.95
CA PRO A 89 -29.74 7.87 -19.50
C PRO A 89 -29.55 7.08 -18.18
N LYS A 90 -28.32 6.65 -17.86
CA LYS A 90 -27.90 6.04 -16.59
C LYS A 90 -26.93 6.96 -15.82
N LYS A 91 -27.32 8.23 -15.58
CA LYS A 91 -26.52 9.31 -14.94
C LYS A 91 -25.49 8.78 -13.95
N HIS A 92 -24.20 9.06 -14.19
CA HIS A 92 -23.12 8.73 -13.28
C HIS A 92 -22.38 10.00 -12.85
N ALA A 93 -21.80 9.93 -11.66
CA ALA A 93 -21.06 10.99 -11.01
C ALA A 93 -19.60 10.57 -10.90
N GLN A 94 -18.66 11.46 -11.23
CA GLN A 94 -17.23 11.19 -11.19
C GLN A 94 -16.49 12.23 -10.36
N TRP A 95 -15.52 11.76 -9.58
CA TRP A 95 -14.55 12.57 -8.86
C TRP A 95 -13.15 12.22 -9.34
N PHE A 96 -12.43 13.24 -9.81
CA PHE A 96 -11.03 13.16 -10.19
C PHE A 96 -10.18 13.75 -9.09
N MET A 97 -9.28 12.94 -8.53
CA MET A 97 -8.51 13.29 -7.36
C MET A 97 -7.08 13.57 -7.81
N PHE A 98 -6.66 14.83 -7.65
CA PHE A 98 -5.32 15.29 -7.98
C PHE A 98 -4.55 15.56 -6.69
N ASN A 99 -3.30 15.09 -6.63
CA ASN A 99 -2.42 15.40 -5.52
C ASN A 99 -1.88 16.85 -5.60
N GLU A 100 -0.99 17.23 -4.69
CA GLU A 100 -0.36 18.56 -4.65
C GLU A 100 0.42 18.90 -5.94
N ASP A 101 0.98 17.91 -6.62
CA ASP A 101 1.70 18.08 -7.90
C ASP A 101 0.74 18.14 -9.11
N GLN A 102 -0.57 18.17 -8.86
CA GLN A 102 -1.62 18.08 -9.88
C GLN A 102 -1.59 16.78 -10.70
N THR A 103 -1.04 15.70 -10.14
CA THR A 103 -1.07 14.36 -10.73
C THR A 103 -2.39 13.67 -10.39
N LEU A 104 -3.04 13.05 -11.37
CA LEU A 104 -4.25 12.25 -11.17
C LEU A 104 -3.90 10.97 -10.41
N VAL A 105 -4.32 10.90 -9.15
CA VAL A 105 -4.03 9.76 -8.25
C VAL A 105 -5.20 8.83 -8.05
N GLY A 106 -6.42 9.27 -8.38
CA GLY A 106 -7.57 8.39 -8.36
C GLY A 106 -8.81 8.97 -9.04
N VAL A 107 -9.70 8.07 -9.43
CA VAL A 107 -11.02 8.37 -9.99
C VAL A 107 -12.06 7.51 -9.31
N ILE A 108 -13.10 8.15 -8.80
CA ILE A 108 -14.26 7.48 -8.21
C ILE A 108 -15.44 7.74 -9.12
N THR A 109 -16.06 6.67 -9.63
CA THR A 109 -17.29 6.76 -10.42
C THR A 109 -18.43 6.08 -9.67
N VAL A 110 -19.53 6.80 -9.51
CA VAL A 110 -20.74 6.30 -8.86
C VAL A 110 -21.90 6.25 -9.85
N PHE A 111 -22.68 5.19 -9.77
CA PHE A 111 -23.90 4.95 -10.54
C PHE A 111 -25.10 4.91 -9.58
N PRO A 112 -25.73 6.06 -9.25
CA PRO A 112 -26.79 6.12 -8.23
C PRO A 112 -27.96 5.15 -8.49
N ARG A 113 -28.34 4.99 -9.76
CA ARG A 113 -29.40 4.06 -10.18
C ARG A 113 -28.91 2.62 -10.45
N GLY A 114 -27.61 2.37 -10.26
CA GLY A 114 -26.95 1.12 -10.59
C GLY A 114 -26.69 0.95 -12.08
N LEU A 115 -25.54 0.36 -12.42
CA LEU A 115 -25.18 -0.08 -13.76
C LEU A 115 -25.38 -1.59 -13.85
N ALA A 116 -26.32 -1.99 -14.69
CA ALA A 116 -26.52 -3.39 -15.06
C ALA A 116 -25.35 -3.86 -15.96
N LEU A 117 -24.84 -5.07 -15.71
CA LEU A 117 -23.57 -5.56 -16.28
C LEU A 117 -23.74 -6.41 -17.55
N GLU A 118 -24.95 -6.52 -18.11
CA GLU A 118 -25.27 -7.34 -19.30
C GLU A 118 -24.46 -6.90 -20.53
N ASP A 119 -24.20 -5.61 -20.64
CA ASP A 119 -23.45 -5.00 -21.74
C ASP A 119 -21.91 -5.06 -21.51
N TYR A 120 -21.46 -5.59 -20.36
CA TYR A 120 -20.06 -5.63 -19.93
C TYR A 120 -19.59 -7.07 -19.64
N PRO A 121 -19.56 -7.96 -20.64
CA PRO A 121 -19.21 -9.36 -20.44
C PRO A 121 -17.81 -9.59 -19.86
N LYS A 122 -16.81 -8.75 -20.18
CA LYS A 122 -15.46 -8.91 -19.62
C LYS A 122 -15.45 -8.57 -18.13
N LEU A 123 -16.00 -7.41 -17.74
CA LEU A 123 -16.07 -7.05 -16.33
C LEU A 123 -16.87 -8.08 -15.53
N ARG A 124 -17.99 -8.57 -16.07
CA ARG A 124 -18.80 -9.61 -15.42
C ARG A 124 -17.99 -10.89 -15.19
N HIS A 125 -17.21 -11.31 -16.18
CA HIS A 125 -16.33 -12.48 -16.04
C HIS A 125 -15.27 -12.24 -14.97
N THR A 126 -14.60 -11.09 -15.00
CA THR A 126 -13.58 -10.70 -14.00
C THR A 126 -14.17 -10.76 -12.58
N LEU A 127 -15.30 -10.09 -12.34
CA LEU A 127 -15.94 -10.06 -11.03
C LEU A 127 -16.36 -11.46 -10.55
N SER A 128 -16.75 -12.36 -11.45
CA SER A 128 -17.13 -13.74 -11.08
C SER A 128 -15.93 -14.61 -10.65
N GLN A 129 -14.70 -14.20 -10.97
CA GLN A 129 -13.48 -14.92 -10.55
C GLN A 129 -12.88 -14.34 -9.26
N LEU A 130 -13.30 -13.15 -8.84
CA LEU A 130 -12.75 -12.48 -7.68
C LEU A 130 -13.48 -12.90 -6.39
N PRO A 131 -12.75 -13.31 -5.34
CA PRO A 131 -13.38 -13.43 -4.03
C PRO A 131 -13.85 -12.04 -3.56
N PRO A 132 -14.92 -11.96 -2.76
CA PRO A 132 -15.33 -10.72 -2.15
C PRO A 132 -14.24 -10.22 -1.19
N ALA A 133 -13.78 -9.00 -1.37
CA ALA A 133 -12.89 -8.33 -0.42
C ALA A 133 -13.64 -7.86 0.83
N ARG A 134 -14.94 -7.55 0.69
CA ARG A 134 -15.86 -7.26 1.78
C ARG A 134 -17.30 -7.53 1.35
N GLU A 135 -18.12 -8.03 2.26
CA GLU A 135 -19.58 -8.16 2.10
C GLU A 135 -20.26 -7.38 3.23
N PHE A 136 -21.40 -6.76 2.94
CA PHE A 136 -22.14 -5.98 3.93
C PHE A 136 -23.63 -5.89 3.59
N PHE A 137 -24.45 -5.54 4.59
CA PHE A 137 -25.89 -5.31 4.43
C PHE A 137 -26.19 -3.82 4.51
N TYR A 138 -27.05 -3.29 3.63
CA TYR A 138 -27.41 -1.86 3.63
C TYR A 138 -28.32 -1.50 4.80
N HIS A 139 -29.27 -2.38 5.14
CA HIS A 139 -30.24 -2.14 6.21
C HIS A 139 -30.37 -3.36 7.13
N SER A 140 -29.61 -3.36 8.22
CA SER A 140 -29.66 -4.41 9.24
C SER A 140 -31.04 -4.60 9.88
N SER A 141 -31.92 -3.60 9.81
CA SER A 141 -33.32 -3.70 10.26
C SER A 141 -34.17 -4.69 9.45
N GLN A 142 -33.76 -5.05 8.23
CA GLN A 142 -34.45 -6.06 7.41
C GLN A 142 -34.24 -7.48 7.97
N LEU A 143 -33.07 -7.75 8.54
CA LEU A 143 -32.77 -9.03 9.22
C LEU A 143 -33.72 -9.28 10.39
N LEU A 144 -34.10 -8.22 11.11
CA LEU A 144 -35.05 -8.29 12.23
C LEU A 144 -36.49 -8.59 11.78
N LYS A 145 -36.80 -8.44 10.49
CA LYS A 145 -38.12 -8.68 9.89
C LYS A 145 -38.18 -10.00 9.12
N GLU A 146 -37.18 -10.88 9.27
CA GLU A 146 -37.03 -12.13 8.51
C GLU A 146 -37.05 -11.93 6.98
N GLN A 147 -36.68 -10.73 6.52
CA GLN A 147 -36.52 -10.43 5.10
C GLN A 147 -35.08 -10.67 4.69
N THR A 148 -34.85 -11.21 3.49
CA THR A 148 -33.50 -11.24 2.90
C THR A 148 -33.06 -9.79 2.67
N PRO A 149 -32.03 -9.30 3.39
CA PRO A 149 -31.63 -7.90 3.29
C PRO A 149 -30.96 -7.63 1.94
N ASP A 150 -31.10 -6.39 1.46
CA ASP A 150 -30.23 -5.92 0.38
C ASP A 150 -28.79 -5.94 0.88
N SER A 151 -27.88 -6.48 0.06
CA SER A 151 -26.47 -6.61 0.39
C SER A 151 -25.57 -5.99 -0.67
N GLY A 152 -24.35 -5.68 -0.28
CA GLY A 152 -23.31 -5.20 -1.16
C GLY A 152 -22.05 -6.03 -1.06
N THR A 153 -21.35 -6.13 -2.18
CA THR A 153 -20.05 -6.79 -2.26
C THR A 153 -19.02 -5.83 -2.82
N LEU A 154 -17.86 -5.74 -2.17
CA LEU A 154 -16.68 -5.05 -2.67
C LEU A 154 -15.73 -6.09 -3.27
N HIS A 155 -15.44 -5.96 -4.56
CA HIS A 155 -14.35 -6.69 -5.21
C HIS A 155 -13.13 -5.79 -5.35
N ARG A 156 -11.94 -6.36 -5.17
CA ARG A 156 -10.65 -5.69 -5.35
C ARG A 156 -9.82 -6.45 -6.38
N THR A 157 -9.27 -5.72 -7.35
CA THR A 157 -8.39 -6.18 -8.43
C THR A 157 -7.40 -5.05 -8.75
N GLY A 158 -6.45 -5.22 -9.66
CA GLY A 158 -5.53 -4.14 -9.97
C GLY A 158 -4.38 -4.56 -10.86
N GLU A 159 -3.43 -3.64 -10.99
CA GLU A 159 -2.16 -3.84 -11.68
C GLU A 159 -1.01 -3.56 -10.68
N ALA A 160 0.24 -3.63 -11.14
CA ALA A 160 1.42 -3.54 -10.25
C ALA A 160 1.51 -2.28 -9.36
N THR A 161 0.78 -1.21 -9.69
CA THR A 161 0.81 0.08 -8.96
C THR A 161 -0.57 0.69 -8.72
N THR A 162 -1.63 -0.03 -9.09
CA THR A 162 -2.99 0.48 -9.08
C THR A 162 -3.93 -0.52 -8.47
N THR A 163 -4.89 0.00 -7.69
CA THR A 163 -5.99 -0.79 -7.16
C THR A 163 -7.28 -0.32 -7.78
N HIS A 164 -8.06 -1.29 -8.26
CA HIS A 164 -9.41 -1.13 -8.77
C HIS A 164 -10.40 -1.77 -7.80
N GLN A 165 -11.40 -0.99 -7.39
CA GLN A 165 -12.44 -1.43 -6.47
C GLN A 165 -13.79 -1.37 -7.18
N TYR A 166 -14.60 -2.43 -7.07
CA TYR A 166 -15.94 -2.50 -7.65
C TYR A 166 -16.94 -2.84 -6.56
N PHE A 167 -17.90 -1.94 -6.33
CA PHE A 167 -18.98 -2.13 -5.37
C PHE A 167 -20.24 -2.60 -6.11
N MET A 168 -20.63 -3.82 -5.83
CA MET A 168 -21.84 -4.46 -6.33
C MET A 168 -22.96 -4.33 -5.31
N ARG A 169 -24.19 -4.12 -5.80
CA ARG A 169 -25.42 -4.16 -5.03
C ARG A 169 -26.24 -5.37 -5.46
N HIS A 170 -26.64 -6.15 -4.48
CA HIS A 170 -27.48 -7.33 -4.60
C HIS A 170 -28.85 -7.01 -3.99
N THR A 171 -29.89 -7.07 -4.81
CA THR A 171 -31.27 -6.86 -4.37
C THR A 171 -32.11 -8.06 -4.75
N GLN A 172 -32.90 -8.56 -3.81
CA GLN A 172 -33.72 -9.73 -4.04
C GLN A 172 -34.68 -9.52 -5.22
N GLY A 173 -34.68 -10.46 -6.16
CA GLY A 173 -35.53 -10.41 -7.37
C GLY A 173 -35.09 -9.38 -8.42
N LYS A 174 -33.92 -8.76 -8.25
CA LYS A 174 -33.29 -7.89 -9.26
C LYS A 174 -31.94 -8.44 -9.66
N GLN A 175 -31.45 -8.01 -10.83
CA GLN A 175 -30.08 -8.30 -11.25
C GLN A 175 -29.10 -7.48 -10.43
N ASP A 176 -27.92 -8.05 -10.21
CA ASP A 176 -26.81 -7.37 -9.55
C ASP A 176 -26.39 -6.11 -10.31
N GLN A 177 -26.12 -5.04 -9.58
CA GLN A 177 -25.80 -3.75 -10.18
C GLN A 177 -24.47 -3.24 -9.64
N LEU A 178 -23.61 -2.77 -10.54
CA LEU A 178 -22.45 -1.98 -10.15
C LEU A 178 -22.92 -0.59 -9.71
N VAL A 179 -22.62 -0.21 -8.48
CA VAL A 179 -23.02 1.08 -7.90
C VAL A 179 -21.84 2.03 -7.78
N MET A 180 -20.62 1.53 -7.66
CA MET A 180 -19.42 2.35 -7.63
C MET A 180 -18.22 1.58 -8.18
N ALA A 181 -17.33 2.28 -8.87
CA ALA A 181 -16.02 1.80 -9.22
C ALA A 181 -14.95 2.86 -8.89
N VAL A 182 -13.86 2.42 -8.29
CA VAL A 182 -12.72 3.27 -7.89
C VAL A 182 -11.47 2.77 -8.59
N PHE A 183 -10.72 3.69 -9.19
CA PHE A 183 -9.42 3.42 -9.80
C PHE A 183 -8.42 4.33 -9.11
N VAL A 184 -7.41 3.78 -8.42
CA VAL A 184 -6.53 4.56 -7.55
C VAL A 184 -5.11 4.02 -7.57
N LEU A 185 -4.12 4.90 -7.42
CA LEU A 185 -2.72 4.49 -7.19
C LEU A 185 -2.59 3.88 -5.80
N ASP A 186 -1.92 2.74 -5.67
CA ASP A 186 -1.88 1.98 -4.41
C ASP A 186 -1.55 2.80 -3.16
N PRO A 187 -0.59 3.75 -3.17
CA PRO A 187 -0.31 4.56 -1.99
C PRO A 187 -1.49 5.43 -1.51
N TYR A 188 -2.45 5.73 -2.40
CA TYR A 188 -3.63 6.54 -2.12
C TYR A 188 -4.89 5.71 -1.83
N GLU A 189 -4.81 4.39 -1.88
CA GLU A 189 -6.00 3.53 -1.78
C GLU A 189 -6.80 3.79 -0.50
N THR A 190 -6.13 3.87 0.66
CA THR A 190 -6.78 4.11 1.95
C THR A 190 -7.43 5.49 2.03
N LEU A 191 -6.91 6.47 1.28
CA LEU A 191 -7.43 7.84 1.21
C LEU A 191 -8.62 7.97 0.25
N LEU A 192 -8.82 7.01 -0.64
CA LEU A 192 -9.86 7.01 -1.69
C LEU A 192 -10.73 5.75 -1.66
N ASP A 193 -10.79 5.04 -0.54
CA ASP A 193 -11.66 3.87 -0.37
C ASP A 193 -13.13 4.25 -0.62
N GLY A 194 -13.80 3.50 -1.50
CA GLY A 194 -15.20 3.78 -1.86
C GLY A 194 -16.21 3.62 -0.73
N SER A 195 -15.81 3.05 0.42
CA SER A 195 -16.62 2.98 1.64
C SER A 195 -16.62 4.26 2.49
N GLN A 196 -15.96 5.33 2.04
CA GLN A 196 -16.10 6.63 2.70
C GLN A 196 -17.54 7.15 2.64
N SER A 197 -18.00 7.72 3.75
CA SER A 197 -19.37 8.25 3.93
C SER A 197 -19.83 9.18 2.81
N LYS A 198 -18.92 10.00 2.26
CA LYS A 198 -19.19 10.89 1.12
C LYS A 198 -19.77 10.12 -0.06
N PHE A 199 -19.22 8.94 -0.35
CA PHE A 199 -19.64 8.14 -1.50
C PHE A 199 -20.76 7.16 -1.17
N LEU A 200 -20.83 6.66 0.07
CA LEU A 200 -21.91 5.76 0.52
C LEU A 200 -23.30 6.38 0.35
N SER A 201 -23.45 7.69 0.57
CA SER A 201 -24.74 8.37 0.38
C SER A 201 -25.32 8.24 -1.04
N TYR A 202 -24.45 8.17 -2.06
CA TYR A 202 -24.85 7.93 -3.45
C TYR A 202 -25.10 6.45 -3.77
N VAL A 203 -24.60 5.54 -2.92
CA VAL A 203 -24.82 4.09 -3.03
C VAL A 203 -26.16 3.69 -2.43
N GLU A 204 -26.57 4.34 -1.34
CA GLU A 204 -27.78 4.01 -0.56
C GLU A 204 -29.10 4.41 -1.26
N GLY A 205 -29.12 5.41 -2.15
CA GLY A 205 -30.36 5.80 -2.83
C GLY A 205 -30.19 6.66 -4.10
N PRO A 206 -31.09 6.51 -5.10
CA PRO A 206 -30.99 7.20 -6.40
C PRO A 206 -31.36 8.69 -6.36
N ASP A 207 -32.01 9.16 -5.28
CA ASP A 207 -32.65 10.48 -5.20
C ASP A 207 -31.94 11.50 -4.29
N HIS A 208 -30.71 11.21 -3.83
CA HIS A 208 -29.98 12.16 -2.98
C HIS A 208 -29.18 13.20 -3.78
N PRO A 209 -29.41 14.52 -3.55
CA PRO A 209 -28.66 15.58 -4.20
C PRO A 209 -27.33 15.76 -3.47
N GLY A 210 -26.29 15.04 -3.88
CA GLY A 210 -24.98 15.15 -3.21
C GLY A 210 -24.19 16.43 -3.51
N LYS A 211 -24.88 17.54 -3.83
CA LYS A 211 -24.25 18.85 -4.07
C LYS A 211 -23.71 19.52 -2.79
N ASP A 212 -24.29 19.18 -1.63
CA ASP A 212 -23.95 19.80 -0.34
C ASP A 212 -23.27 18.82 0.64
N LEU A 213 -22.71 17.71 0.16
CA LEU A 213 -21.96 16.84 1.06
C LEU A 213 -20.64 17.52 1.47
N PRO A 214 -20.28 17.47 2.77
CA PRO A 214 -18.98 17.93 3.22
C PRO A 214 -17.87 17.31 2.36
N SER A 215 -16.80 18.07 2.11
CA SER A 215 -15.53 17.53 1.58
C SER A 215 -15.14 16.27 2.35
N ILE A 216 -14.27 15.42 1.79
CA ILE A 216 -13.67 14.23 2.45
C ILE A 216 -12.82 14.68 3.66
N LYS A 217 -13.45 15.29 4.64
CA LYS A 217 -12.92 15.88 5.85
C LYS A 217 -13.73 15.23 6.96
N GLY A 218 -13.19 14.17 7.55
CA GLY A 218 -13.75 13.68 8.82
C GLY A 218 -13.89 12.16 9.01
N GLN A 219 -13.18 11.31 8.26
CA GLN A 219 -13.13 9.87 8.61
C GLN A 219 -11.73 9.31 8.82
N LEU A 220 -10.71 9.82 8.15
CA LEU A 220 -9.31 9.52 8.46
C LEU A 220 -8.73 10.57 9.41
N GLY A 221 -9.03 10.40 10.71
CA GLY A 221 -8.39 11.19 11.76
C GLY A 221 -8.64 12.71 11.69
N SER A 222 -7.70 13.47 12.24
CA SER A 222 -7.70 14.94 12.17
C SER A 222 -7.38 15.44 10.76
N GLU A 223 -7.73 16.68 10.41
CA GLU A 223 -7.38 17.28 9.11
C GLU A 223 -5.86 17.24 8.84
N THR A 224 -5.06 17.40 9.90
CA THR A 224 -3.60 17.30 9.83
C THR A 224 -3.15 15.87 9.57
N GLU A 225 -3.77 14.87 10.18
CA GLU A 225 -3.45 13.46 9.91
C GLU A 225 -3.78 13.07 8.46
N PHE A 226 -4.93 13.49 7.93
CA PHE A 226 -5.26 13.29 6.52
C PHE A 226 -4.21 13.89 5.58
N LEU A 227 -3.76 15.13 5.86
CA LEU A 227 -2.68 15.76 5.10
C LEU A 227 -1.36 14.99 5.23
N GLY A 228 -1.04 14.50 6.43
CA GLY A 228 0.14 13.67 6.66
C GLY A 228 0.14 12.40 5.81
N LEU A 229 -0.99 11.68 5.79
CA LEU A 229 -1.18 10.48 4.98
C LEU A 229 -1.12 10.77 3.48
N GLN A 230 -1.72 11.88 3.03
CA GLN A 230 -1.69 12.31 1.64
C GLN A 230 -0.27 12.59 1.16
N GLN A 231 0.53 13.28 1.99
CA GLN A 231 1.93 13.56 1.69
C GLN A 231 2.79 12.29 1.74
N PHE A 232 2.52 11.37 2.68
CA PHE A 232 3.19 10.08 2.68
C PHE A 232 2.94 9.32 1.37
N ALA A 233 1.68 9.25 0.92
CA ALA A 233 1.30 8.62 -0.34
C ALA A 233 1.95 9.28 -1.56
N ARG A 234 2.03 10.62 -1.59
CA ARG A 234 2.79 11.38 -2.60
C ARG A 234 4.27 10.97 -2.61
N GLY A 235 4.87 10.82 -1.44
CA GLY A 235 6.26 10.39 -1.30
C GLY A 235 6.49 8.99 -1.87
N GLU A 236 5.60 8.03 -1.59
CA GLU A 236 5.71 6.66 -2.11
C GLU A 236 5.70 6.63 -3.64
N ILE A 237 4.77 7.34 -4.29
CA ILE A 237 4.73 7.43 -5.76
C ILE A 237 6.07 7.93 -6.32
N ALA A 238 6.61 8.99 -5.71
CA ALA A 238 7.82 9.64 -6.17
C ALA A 238 9.07 8.79 -5.91
N LEU A 239 9.16 8.10 -4.77
CA LEU A 239 10.30 7.28 -4.41
C LEU A 239 10.36 5.98 -5.23
N PHE A 240 9.22 5.35 -5.45
CA PHE A 240 9.11 4.04 -6.10
C PHE A 240 8.76 4.09 -7.58
N ALA A 241 8.64 5.28 -8.16
CA ALA A 241 8.34 5.48 -9.57
C ALA A 241 7.02 4.84 -10.01
N SER A 242 5.98 4.89 -9.16
CA SER A 242 4.65 4.39 -9.54
C SER A 242 4.09 5.09 -10.79
N CYS A 243 4.57 6.30 -11.09
CA CYS A 243 4.26 7.07 -12.28
C CYS A 243 5.44 7.16 -13.29
N GLY A 244 6.28 6.13 -13.37
CA GLY A 244 7.29 5.95 -14.42
C GLY A 244 8.71 6.26 -13.99
N ASN A 245 8.98 7.44 -13.43
CA ASN A 245 10.34 7.84 -13.01
C ASN A 245 10.41 8.19 -11.52
N LYS A 246 11.55 7.88 -10.90
CA LYS A 246 11.84 8.29 -9.52
C LYS A 246 12.06 9.79 -9.47
N GLN A 247 11.46 10.45 -8.47
CA GLN A 247 11.54 11.88 -8.24
C GLN A 247 11.96 12.11 -6.78
N PRO A 248 13.24 11.87 -6.45
CA PRO A 248 13.69 11.82 -5.05
C PRO A 248 13.55 13.15 -4.31
N GLU A 249 13.62 14.29 -4.99
CA GLU A 249 13.37 15.60 -4.39
C GLU A 249 11.91 15.76 -3.94
N ILE A 250 10.95 15.35 -4.78
CA ILE A 250 9.53 15.32 -4.43
C ILE A 250 9.29 14.36 -3.27
N ALA A 251 9.93 13.19 -3.29
CA ALA A 251 9.83 12.23 -2.20
C ALA A 251 10.31 12.83 -0.86
N ILE A 252 11.47 13.50 -0.85
CA ILE A 252 12.00 14.17 0.36
C ILE A 252 11.01 15.22 0.89
N ASP A 253 10.55 16.13 0.03
CA ASP A 253 9.57 17.17 0.40
C ASP A 253 8.29 16.56 0.97
N ALA A 254 7.76 15.53 0.29
CA ALA A 254 6.54 14.84 0.69
C ALA A 254 6.67 14.16 2.06
N TYR A 255 7.73 13.39 2.31
CA TYR A 255 7.91 12.75 3.63
C TYR A 255 8.18 13.76 4.74
N GLN A 256 8.90 14.86 4.46
CA GLN A 256 9.09 15.95 5.43
C GLN A 256 7.75 16.59 5.81
N LYS A 257 6.90 16.90 4.83
CA LYS A 257 5.54 17.41 5.08
C LYS A 257 4.68 16.39 5.83
N ALA A 258 4.77 15.11 5.48
CA ALA A 258 4.04 14.05 6.18
C ALA A 258 4.37 14.01 7.68
N ILE A 259 5.66 14.07 8.02
CA ILE A 259 6.14 14.14 9.40
C ILE A 259 5.68 15.44 10.08
N GLN A 260 5.75 16.58 9.38
CA GLN A 260 5.36 17.89 9.90
C GLN A 260 3.86 17.98 10.22
N TYR A 261 3.00 17.45 9.35
CA TYR A 261 1.56 17.40 9.59
C TYR A 261 1.19 16.44 10.73
N GLY A 262 2.03 15.43 10.95
CA GLY A 262 1.86 14.45 12.02
C GLY A 262 1.17 13.18 11.53
N LEU A 263 1.67 12.05 12.02
CA LEU A 263 1.13 10.71 11.77
C LEU A 263 0.85 10.07 13.12
N SER A 264 -0.43 9.79 13.41
CA SER A 264 -0.87 9.32 14.73
C SER A 264 -0.39 7.90 15.04
N ASP A 265 -0.23 7.05 14.03
CA ASP A 265 0.36 5.72 14.19
C ASP A 265 1.90 5.83 14.27
N PRO A 266 2.52 5.46 15.41
CA PRO A 266 3.98 5.46 15.54
C PRO A 266 4.67 4.59 14.49
N LYS A 267 4.03 3.51 14.03
CA LYS A 267 4.61 2.65 13.00
C LYS A 267 4.74 3.39 11.68
N GLN A 268 3.70 4.12 11.31
CA GLN A 268 3.69 4.92 10.10
C GLN A 268 4.64 6.12 10.19
N LEU A 269 4.75 6.74 11.36
CA LEU A 269 5.74 7.80 11.60
C LEU A 269 7.18 7.29 11.44
N ALA A 270 7.49 6.11 11.99
CA ALA A 270 8.79 5.48 11.80
C ALA A 270 9.07 5.15 10.32
N GLU A 271 8.06 4.66 9.60
CA GLU A 271 8.16 4.39 8.16
C GLU A 271 8.40 5.68 7.36
N ALA A 272 7.74 6.80 7.71
CA ALA A 272 7.97 8.09 7.06
C ALA A 272 9.42 8.56 7.24
N HIS A 273 9.98 8.43 8.44
CA HIS A 273 11.40 8.69 8.71
C HIS A 273 12.33 7.73 7.94
N HIS A 274 11.98 6.45 7.85
CA HIS A 274 12.74 5.46 7.09
C HIS A 274 12.79 5.81 5.61
N ARG A 275 11.62 6.08 5.02
CA ARG A 275 11.46 6.48 3.62
C ARG A 275 12.16 7.79 3.29
N LEU A 276 12.09 8.79 4.18
CA LEU A 276 12.87 10.01 4.09
C LEU A 276 14.38 9.71 4.06
N GLY A 277 14.85 8.83 4.94
CA GLY A 277 16.25 8.39 4.96
C GLY A 277 16.69 7.73 3.65
N LEU A 278 15.85 6.88 3.06
CA LEU A 278 16.12 6.27 1.75
C LEU A 278 16.19 7.30 0.63
N ALA A 279 15.23 8.25 0.59
CA ALA A 279 15.20 9.30 -0.42
C ALA A 279 16.42 10.23 -0.32
N LEU A 280 16.81 10.62 0.91
CA LEU A 280 18.02 11.42 1.17
C LEU A 280 19.30 10.68 0.76
N ARG A 281 19.40 9.38 1.04
CA ARG A 281 20.54 8.56 0.62
C ARG A 281 20.66 8.51 -0.90
N ASN A 282 19.54 8.34 -1.61
CA ASN A 282 19.52 8.32 -3.08
C ASN A 282 20.00 9.64 -3.70
N MET A 283 19.81 10.77 -2.98
CA MET A 283 20.32 12.09 -3.36
C MET A 283 21.77 12.37 -2.91
N GLY A 284 22.45 11.40 -2.30
CA GLY A 284 23.79 11.59 -1.75
C GLY A 284 23.85 12.47 -0.49
N ARG A 285 22.70 12.82 0.10
CA ARG A 285 22.60 13.57 1.37
C ARG A 285 22.78 12.62 2.57
N VAL A 286 23.90 11.91 2.57
CA VAL A 286 24.16 10.76 3.46
C VAL A 286 24.10 11.12 4.96
N PRO A 287 24.64 12.26 5.44
CA PRO A 287 24.51 12.63 6.85
C PRO A 287 23.06 12.84 7.30
N GLU A 288 22.24 13.46 6.46
CA GLU A 288 20.82 13.70 6.76
C GLU A 288 20.02 12.40 6.72
N ALA A 289 20.37 11.49 5.81
CA ALA A 289 19.80 10.14 5.77
C ALA A 289 20.05 9.40 7.09
N ALA A 290 21.25 9.54 7.67
CA ALA A 290 21.57 8.91 8.96
C ALA A 290 20.67 9.44 10.07
N THR A 291 20.48 10.76 10.14
CA THR A 291 19.58 11.40 11.13
C THR A 291 18.14 10.91 10.96
N ALA A 292 17.61 10.84 9.73
CA ALA A 292 16.27 10.35 9.50
C ALA A 292 16.10 8.87 9.93
N LEU A 293 17.07 8.03 9.62
CA LEU A 293 17.06 6.61 10.01
C LEU A 293 17.23 6.41 11.52
N GLU A 294 17.98 7.26 12.21
CA GLU A 294 18.07 7.28 13.67
C GLU A 294 16.73 7.61 14.31
N GLN A 295 15.97 8.57 13.76
CA GLN A 295 14.60 8.85 14.21
C GLN A 295 13.68 7.63 13.99
N ALA A 296 13.77 6.98 12.83
CA ALA A 296 13.01 5.76 12.56
C ALA A 296 13.35 4.64 13.56
N LEU A 297 14.62 4.42 13.88
CA LEU A 297 15.08 3.42 14.86
C LEU A 297 14.75 3.79 16.31
N THR A 298 14.63 5.08 16.62
CA THR A 298 14.16 5.53 17.94
C THR A 298 12.72 5.08 18.19
N ILE A 299 11.89 5.10 17.15
CA ILE A 299 10.48 4.68 17.22
C ILE A 299 10.36 3.15 17.06
N GLN A 300 11.09 2.55 16.11
CA GLN A 300 11.11 1.12 15.83
C GLN A 300 12.53 0.53 15.94
N PRO A 301 13.03 0.27 17.16
CA PRO A 301 14.41 -0.20 17.37
C PRO A 301 14.68 -1.63 16.90
N TYR A 302 13.63 -2.41 16.62
CA TYR A 302 13.73 -3.82 16.23
C TYR A 302 13.30 -4.07 14.78
N SER A 303 13.39 -3.05 13.92
CA SER A 303 13.13 -3.22 12.48
C SER A 303 14.42 -3.61 11.75
N ALA A 304 14.49 -4.87 11.28
CA ALA A 304 15.62 -5.35 10.48
C ALA A 304 15.81 -4.53 9.18
N VAL A 305 14.72 -4.10 8.56
CA VAL A 305 14.73 -3.29 7.33
C VAL A 305 15.34 -1.91 7.57
N ILE A 306 14.95 -1.23 8.65
CA ILE A 306 15.50 0.09 9.00
C ILE A 306 16.97 -0.06 9.42
N LEU A 307 17.32 -1.08 10.22
CA LEU A 307 18.70 -1.36 10.60
C LEU A 307 19.59 -1.61 9.38
N ASN A 308 19.15 -2.42 8.41
CA ASN A 308 19.89 -2.63 7.17
C ASN A 308 20.08 -1.32 6.39
N SER A 309 19.05 -0.48 6.31
CA SER A 309 19.14 0.83 5.65
C SER A 309 20.14 1.75 6.37
N TYR A 310 20.14 1.75 7.71
CA TYR A 310 21.06 2.53 8.53
C TYR A 310 22.50 2.02 8.41
N GLY A 311 22.71 0.70 8.40
CA GLY A 311 24.01 0.10 8.14
C GLY A 311 24.58 0.53 6.78
N SER A 312 23.74 0.59 5.74
CA SER A 312 24.15 1.08 4.40
C SER A 312 24.59 2.54 4.43
N VAL A 313 23.85 3.39 5.14
CA VAL A 313 24.24 4.79 5.34
C VAL A 313 25.53 4.91 6.16
N LEU A 314 25.71 4.13 7.23
CA LEU A 314 26.94 4.11 8.02
C LEU A 314 28.16 3.70 7.19
N ALA A 315 28.02 2.70 6.32
CA ALA A 315 29.08 2.27 5.41
C ALA A 315 29.47 3.39 4.44
N GLN A 316 28.49 4.11 3.86
CA GLN A 316 28.73 5.27 2.99
C GLN A 316 29.42 6.43 3.73
N LEU A 317 29.20 6.57 5.04
CA LEU A 317 29.90 7.53 5.90
C LEU A 317 31.31 7.05 6.31
N GLY A 318 31.78 5.89 5.82
CA GLY A 318 33.07 5.30 6.19
C GLY A 318 33.10 4.67 7.59
N LYS A 319 31.95 4.59 8.30
CA LYS A 319 31.84 3.99 9.64
C LYS A 319 31.65 2.47 9.55
N VAL A 320 32.53 1.80 8.79
CA VAL A 320 32.40 0.38 8.43
C VAL A 320 32.22 -0.56 9.64
N PRO A 321 32.99 -0.43 10.75
CA PRO A 321 32.77 -1.30 11.92
C PRO A 321 31.37 -1.21 12.52
N LYS A 322 30.78 -0.01 12.56
CA LYS A 322 29.41 0.20 13.04
C LYS A 322 28.37 -0.32 12.04
N ALA A 323 28.65 -0.20 10.75
CA ALA A 323 27.78 -0.76 9.71
C ALA A 323 27.68 -2.29 9.87
N ILE A 324 28.81 -2.98 10.06
CA ILE A 324 28.86 -4.42 10.31
C ILE A 324 28.01 -4.81 11.52
N GLU A 325 28.22 -4.17 12.68
CA GLU A 325 27.42 -4.41 13.88
C GLU A 325 25.91 -4.21 13.63
N THR A 326 25.56 -3.15 12.88
CA THR A 326 24.17 -2.83 12.54
C THR A 326 23.54 -3.89 11.63
N TYR A 327 24.26 -4.37 10.62
CA TYR A 327 23.81 -5.45 9.74
C TYR A 327 23.68 -6.77 10.48
N GLU A 328 24.62 -7.11 11.36
CA GLU A 328 24.55 -8.31 12.20
C GLU A 328 23.34 -8.28 13.12
N ARG A 329 23.01 -7.11 13.69
CA ARG A 329 21.79 -6.92 14.44
C ARG A 329 20.54 -7.10 13.56
N ALA A 330 20.52 -6.56 12.35
CA ALA A 330 19.42 -6.81 11.41
C ALA A 330 19.24 -8.31 11.13
N LEU A 331 20.35 -9.04 10.92
CA LEU A 331 20.35 -10.48 10.68
C LEU A 331 20.01 -11.32 11.92
N SER A 332 20.28 -10.83 13.14
CA SER A 332 19.81 -11.50 14.36
C SER A 332 18.28 -11.45 14.51
N LEU A 333 17.66 -10.39 13.99
CA LEU A 333 16.21 -10.21 13.98
C LEU A 333 15.56 -10.96 12.82
N GLN A 334 16.23 -10.96 11.66
CA GLN A 334 15.77 -11.64 10.45
C GLN A 334 16.93 -12.38 9.76
N PRO A 335 17.20 -13.65 10.15
CA PRO A 335 18.36 -14.41 9.67
C PRO A 335 18.39 -14.67 8.16
N ASN A 336 17.22 -14.68 7.53
CA ASN A 336 17.01 -14.91 6.10
C ASN A 336 16.90 -13.61 5.28
N TYR A 337 17.33 -12.45 5.83
CA TYR A 337 17.27 -11.19 5.10
C TYR A 337 18.43 -11.09 4.07
N ALA A 338 18.16 -11.53 2.84
CA ALA A 338 19.14 -11.61 1.75
C ALA A 338 19.89 -10.29 1.53
N GLN A 339 19.19 -9.15 1.49
CA GLN A 339 19.82 -7.85 1.25
C GLN A 339 20.80 -7.46 2.36
N ALA A 340 20.50 -7.78 3.62
CA ALA A 340 21.43 -7.53 4.72
C ALA A 340 22.67 -8.44 4.65
N ARG A 341 22.54 -9.68 4.15
CA ARG A 341 23.69 -10.57 3.86
C ARG A 341 24.61 -9.97 2.81
N PHE A 342 24.04 -9.50 1.70
CA PHE A 342 24.82 -8.86 0.64
C PHE A 342 25.57 -7.62 1.14
N ASN A 343 24.88 -6.74 1.86
CA ASN A 343 25.47 -5.52 2.40
C ASN A 343 26.55 -5.80 3.48
N LEU A 344 26.35 -6.84 4.29
CA LEU A 344 27.35 -7.29 5.26
C LEU A 344 28.59 -7.86 4.57
N ALA A 345 28.41 -8.61 3.48
CA ALA A 345 29.49 -9.13 2.67
C ALA A 345 30.36 -8.00 2.10
N GLU A 346 29.73 -6.96 1.52
CA GLU A 346 30.42 -5.76 1.03
C GLU A 346 31.24 -5.08 2.14
N ALA A 347 30.66 -4.94 3.33
CA ALA A 347 31.33 -4.32 4.47
C ALA A 347 32.55 -5.14 4.96
N TYR A 348 32.54 -6.45 4.76
CA TYR A 348 33.63 -7.34 5.16
C TYR A 348 34.74 -7.51 4.12
N GLU A 349 34.56 -7.12 2.84
CA GLU A 349 35.49 -7.45 1.75
C GLU A 349 36.96 -7.15 2.08
N VAL A 350 37.23 -5.97 2.64
CA VAL A 350 38.59 -5.50 2.94
C VAL A 350 39.14 -6.10 4.24
N HIS A 351 38.30 -6.24 5.26
CA HIS A 351 38.74 -6.58 6.62
C HIS A 351 38.73 -8.08 6.90
N ASN A 352 37.86 -8.83 6.22
CA ASN A 352 37.72 -10.28 6.37
C ASN A 352 37.17 -10.91 5.09
N PRO A 353 38.01 -11.12 4.05
CA PRO A 353 37.61 -11.68 2.77
C PRO A 353 36.91 -13.05 2.89
N LYS A 354 37.34 -13.87 3.85
CA LYS A 354 36.74 -15.19 4.10
C LYS A 354 35.30 -15.05 4.59
N ARG A 355 35.04 -14.12 5.52
CA ARG A 355 33.68 -13.84 5.98
C ARG A 355 32.83 -13.23 4.86
N ALA A 356 33.38 -12.31 4.07
CA ALA A 356 32.67 -11.72 2.93
C ALA A 356 32.17 -12.80 1.94
N ILE A 357 33.02 -13.76 1.57
CA ILE A 357 32.64 -14.88 0.70
C ILE A 357 31.46 -15.67 1.30
N GLN A 358 31.52 -16.03 2.59
CA GLN A 358 30.44 -16.78 3.26
C GLN A 358 29.09 -16.03 3.24
N GLU A 359 29.13 -14.71 3.45
CA GLU A 359 27.92 -13.89 3.44
C GLU A 359 27.36 -13.74 2.01
N TYR A 360 28.22 -13.59 0.99
CA TYR A 360 27.78 -13.61 -0.41
C TYR A 360 27.19 -14.96 -0.82
N GLU A 361 27.80 -16.08 -0.44
CA GLU A 361 27.26 -17.42 -0.70
C GLU A 361 25.88 -17.59 -0.05
N THR A 362 25.72 -17.11 1.18
CA THR A 362 24.42 -17.11 1.87
C THR A 362 23.40 -16.23 1.16
N PHE A 363 23.81 -15.03 0.70
CA PHE A 363 22.95 -14.18 -0.12
C PHE A 363 22.47 -14.90 -1.39
N LEU A 364 23.37 -15.56 -2.12
CA LEU A 364 23.01 -16.29 -3.35
C LEU A 364 22.01 -17.42 -3.10
N ILE A 365 22.15 -18.14 -1.98
CA ILE A 365 21.17 -19.17 -1.58
C ILE A 365 19.80 -18.55 -1.30
N LEU A 366 19.76 -17.42 -0.60
CA LEU A 366 18.51 -16.75 -0.24
C LEU A 366 17.84 -16.03 -1.43
N ALA A 367 18.63 -15.49 -2.35
CA ALA A 367 18.14 -14.79 -3.54
C ALA A 367 17.61 -15.78 -4.59
N GLY A 368 18.17 -16.99 -4.66
CA GLY A 368 17.79 -18.00 -5.64
C GLY A 368 17.86 -17.46 -7.07
N ASP A 369 16.85 -17.79 -7.88
CA ASP A 369 16.72 -17.31 -9.27
C ASP A 369 15.78 -16.09 -9.38
N ASN A 370 15.65 -15.27 -8.33
CA ASN A 370 14.79 -14.09 -8.35
C ASN A 370 15.25 -13.09 -9.43
N PRO A 371 14.43 -12.83 -10.48
CA PRO A 371 14.82 -11.92 -11.56
C PRO A 371 15.08 -10.48 -11.08
N GLU A 372 14.40 -10.04 -10.01
CA GLU A 372 14.57 -8.68 -9.45
C GLU A 372 15.95 -8.48 -8.80
N GLU A 373 16.62 -9.56 -8.40
CA GLU A 373 17.92 -9.54 -7.75
C GLU A 373 19.08 -9.92 -8.69
N MET A 374 18.80 -10.18 -9.97
CA MET A 374 19.77 -10.70 -10.94
C MET A 374 21.05 -9.87 -11.01
N THR A 375 20.94 -8.54 -10.98
CA THR A 375 22.10 -7.64 -10.96
C THR A 375 22.97 -7.84 -9.73
N LYS A 376 22.37 -8.00 -8.54
CA LYS A 376 23.15 -8.25 -7.30
C LYS A 376 23.69 -9.67 -7.25
N ILE A 377 22.96 -10.65 -7.79
CA ILE A 377 23.39 -12.04 -7.93
C ILE A 377 24.69 -12.10 -8.77
N ASP A 378 24.70 -11.44 -9.92
CA ASP A 378 25.88 -11.42 -10.80
C ASP A 378 27.06 -10.69 -10.15
N LEU A 379 26.78 -9.58 -9.47
CA LEU A 379 27.80 -8.85 -8.71
C LEU A 379 28.40 -9.71 -7.60
N ALA A 380 27.58 -10.39 -6.79
CA ALA A 380 28.04 -11.28 -5.73
C ALA A 380 28.92 -12.42 -6.28
N LYS A 381 28.53 -13.06 -7.40
CA LYS A 381 29.34 -14.09 -8.06
C LYS A 381 30.71 -13.55 -8.48
N GLY A 382 30.75 -12.37 -9.10
CA GLY A 382 32.00 -11.72 -9.50
C GLY A 382 32.89 -11.34 -8.31
N ARG A 383 32.31 -10.85 -7.21
CA ARG A 383 33.04 -10.56 -5.97
C ARG A 383 33.64 -11.81 -5.35
N ILE A 384 32.89 -12.90 -5.25
CA ILE A 384 33.40 -14.19 -4.76
C ILE A 384 34.62 -14.65 -5.57
N GLN A 385 34.53 -14.65 -6.91
CA GLN A 385 35.65 -15.05 -7.77
C GLN A 385 36.90 -14.19 -7.53
N THR A 386 36.72 -12.88 -7.40
CA THR A 386 37.81 -11.93 -7.14
C THR A 386 38.49 -12.20 -5.81
N LEU A 387 37.71 -12.37 -4.73
CA LEU A 387 38.22 -12.61 -3.38
C LEU A 387 38.91 -13.97 -3.25
N GLN A 388 38.44 -14.99 -3.97
CA GLN A 388 39.06 -16.32 -4.05
C GLN A 388 40.37 -16.32 -4.88
N GLY A 389 40.43 -15.48 -5.92
CA GLY A 389 41.63 -15.33 -6.74
C GLY A 389 42.76 -14.60 -6.04
N GLY A 390 42.45 -13.53 -5.29
CA GLY A 390 43.42 -12.74 -4.54
C GLY A 390 44.00 -13.42 -3.29
N SER A 391 43.42 -14.54 -2.85
CA SER A 391 43.91 -15.34 -1.72
C SER A 391 44.89 -16.46 -2.14
N ARG A 392 45.22 -16.56 -3.44
CA ARG A 392 46.20 -17.51 -4.01
C ARG A 392 47.54 -16.88 -4.39
N GLN A 393 47.72 -15.58 -4.18
CA GLN A 393 49.00 -14.86 -4.27
C GLN A 393 49.49 -14.55 -2.86
#